data_AF-A0A5E4BQY9-F1
#
_entry.id   AF-A0A5E4BQY9-F1
#
_cell.length_a   1.000
_cell.length_b   1.000
_cell.length_c   1.000
_cell.angle_alpha   90.00
_cell.angle_beta   90.00
_cell.angle_gamma   90.00
#
_symmetry.space_group_name_H-M   'P 1'
#
loop_
_entity.id
_entity.type
_entity.pdbx_description
1 polymer ?
#
loop_
_entity_poly.entity_id
_entity_poly.type
_entity_poly.pdbx_seq_one_letter_code
_entity_poly.pdbx_strand_id
1 'polypeptide(L)' 'MKTSNPALFMFLWLQLDWVSQGEKVEQRPSTLSVQEGDSAVLNCTYSDSALDYFPWYKQEAGKGPR' A
#
# COMPACT_ATOMS: atom_id res chain seq x y z
N MET A 1 24.77 -35.07 -18.40
CA MET A 1 24.04 -34.64 -17.19
C MET A 1 24.41 -33.19 -16.93
N LYS A 2 23.46 -32.26 -17.06
CA LYS A 2 23.71 -30.83 -16.83
C LYS A 2 23.76 -30.60 -15.32
N THR A 3 24.94 -30.26 -14.82
CA THR A 3 25.18 -29.98 -13.40
C THR A 3 24.46 -28.68 -13.04
N SER A 4 23.36 -28.78 -12.31
CA SER A 4 22.70 -27.63 -11.69
C SER A 4 23.68 -27.02 -10.68
N ASN A 5 24.02 -25.74 -10.83
CA ASN A 5 24.90 -25.05 -9.90
C ASN A 5 24.07 -24.57 -8.69
N PRO A 6 24.26 -25.15 -7.49
CA PRO A 6 23.46 -24.82 -6.31
C PRO A 6 23.55 -23.34 -5.92
N ALA A 7 24.65 -22.66 -6.27
CA ALA A 7 24.77 -21.22 -6.05
C ALA A 7 23.74 -20.42 -6.87
N LEU A 8 23.50 -20.81 -8.12
CA LEU A 8 22.52 -20.16 -8.99
C LEU A 8 21.10 -20.34 -8.46
N PHE A 9 20.84 -21.50 -7.86
CA PHE A 9 19.62 -21.74 -7.09
C PHE A 9 19.55 -20.80 -5.89
N MET A 10 20.54 -20.77 -5.00
CA MET A 10 20.55 -19.88 -3.82
C MET A 10 20.35 -18.39 -4.18
N PHE A 11 21.01 -17.92 -5.25
CA PHE A 11 20.81 -16.56 -5.77
C PHE A 11 19.38 -16.32 -6.24
N LEU A 12 18.75 -17.28 -6.93
CA LEU A 12 17.37 -17.17 -7.40
C LEU A 12 16.37 -17.08 -6.23
N TRP A 13 16.64 -17.77 -5.11
CA TRP A 13 15.78 -17.72 -3.91
C TRP A 13 15.88 -16.36 -3.22
N LEU A 14 17.10 -15.82 -3.07
CA LEU A 14 17.31 -14.47 -2.52
C LEU A 14 16.64 -13.36 -3.35
N GLN A 15 16.53 -13.54 -4.68
CA GLN A 15 15.83 -12.59 -5.55
C GLN A 15 14.30 -12.65 -5.40
N LEU A 16 13.75 -13.81 -5.02
CA LEU A 16 12.30 -14.00 -4.83
C LEU A 16 11.82 -13.49 -3.47
N ASP A 17 12.64 -13.61 -2.41
CA ASP A 17 12.35 -13.04 -1.09
C ASP A 17 12.36 -11.49 -1.09
N TRP A 18 13.02 -10.88 -2.08
CA TRP A 18 13.09 -9.43 -2.23
C TRP A 18 11.85 -8.83 -2.92
N VAL A 19 10.92 -9.64 -3.43
CA VAL A 19 9.61 -9.10 -3.85
C VAL A 19 8.92 -8.52 -2.62
N SER A 20 8.94 -7.20 -2.52
CA SER A 20 8.27 -6.48 -1.45
C SER A 20 6.77 -6.78 -1.56
N GLN A 21 6.24 -7.44 -0.54
CA GLN A 21 4.80 -7.51 -0.34
C GLN A 21 4.33 -6.11 0.01
N GLY A 22 3.94 -5.33 -1.00
CA GLY A 22 3.47 -3.95 -0.80
C GLY A 22 2.28 -3.93 0.15
N GLU A 23 2.33 -3.04 1.14
CA GLU A 23 1.23 -2.83 2.06
C GLU A 23 -0.02 -2.39 1.29
N LYS A 24 -1.15 -3.02 1.61
CA LYS A 24 -2.43 -2.67 1.01
C LYS A 24 -3.11 -1.63 1.90
N VAL A 25 -3.39 -0.47 1.31
CA VAL A 25 -4.21 0.57 1.91
C VAL A 25 -5.57 0.56 1.23
N GLU A 26 -6.64 0.52 2.02
CA GLU A 26 -8.00 0.57 1.49
C GLU A 26 -8.80 1.67 2.19
N GLN A 27 -9.32 2.62 1.39
CA GLN A 27 -10.15 3.72 1.88
C GLN A 27 -11.61 3.51 1.50
N ARG A 28 -12.52 3.73 2.45
CA ARG A 28 -13.97 3.58 2.26
C ARG A 28 -14.76 4.73 2.90
N PRO A 29 -15.84 5.22 2.26
CA PRO A 29 -16.23 4.94 0.87
C PRO A 29 -15.24 5.54 -0.14
N SER A 30 -15.24 5.05 -1.38
CA SER A 30 -14.38 5.57 -2.46
C SER A 30 -14.80 6.96 -2.93
N THR A 31 -16.09 7.25 -2.87
CA THR A 31 -16.68 8.56 -3.16
C THR A 31 -17.76 8.83 -2.14
N LEU A 32 -17.81 10.06 -1.64
CA LEU A 32 -18.83 10.52 -0.71
C LEU A 32 -19.36 11.88 -1.18
N SER A 33 -20.68 12.05 -1.10
CA SER A 33 -21.36 13.33 -1.31
C SER A 33 -22.14 13.65 -0.05
N VAL A 34 -21.90 14.82 0.53
CA VAL A 34 -22.56 15.33 1.75
C VAL A 34 -23.08 16.73 1.50
N GLN A 35 -24.06 17.17 2.29
CA GLN A 35 -24.51 18.56 2.24
C GLN A 35 -23.51 19.48 2.94
N GLU A 36 -23.51 20.75 2.55
CA GLU A 36 -22.67 21.75 3.20
C GLU A 36 -23.08 21.90 4.67
N GLY A 37 -22.10 21.84 5.58
CA GLY A 37 -22.31 21.89 7.03
C GLY A 37 -22.45 20.50 7.69
N ASP A 38 -22.65 19.44 6.91
CA ASP A 38 -22.67 18.07 7.45
C ASP A 38 -21.25 17.51 7.65
N SER A 39 -21.14 16.53 8.55
CA SER A 39 -19.88 15.80 8.76
C SER A 39 -19.64 14.76 7.69
N ALA A 40 -18.39 14.65 7.22
CA ALA A 40 -17.93 13.60 6.32
C ALA A 40 -16.93 12.68 7.05
N VAL A 41 -17.10 11.37 6.91
CA VAL A 41 -16.21 10.37 7.52
C VAL A 41 -15.65 9.47 6.42
N LEU A 42 -14.33 9.37 6.34
CA LEU A 42 -13.61 8.42 5.51
C LEU A 42 -12.83 7.48 6.42
N ASN A 43 -12.93 6.17 6.17
CA ASN A 43 -12.20 5.15 6.90
C ASN A 43 -11.03 4.67 6.05
N CYS A 44 -9.91 4.38 6.71
CA CYS A 44 -8.74 3.80 6.07
C CYS A 44 -8.32 2.55 6.84
N THR A 45 -8.14 1.44 6.13
CA THR A 45 -7.64 0.18 6.68
C THR A 45 -6.31 -0.14 6.04
N TYR A 46 -5.30 -0.38 6.87
CA TYR A 46 -3.96 -0.81 6.46
C TYR A 46 -3.83 -2.31 6.73
N SER A 47 -3.19 -3.03 5.81
CA SER A 47 -2.90 -4.45 6.00
C SER A 47 -1.77 -4.70 7.01
N ASP A 48 -0.89 -3.71 7.18
CA ASP A 48 0.21 -3.79 8.15
C ASP A 48 -0.20 -3.14 9.48
N SER A 49 0.06 -3.86 10.55
CA SER A 49 -0.18 -3.46 11.94
C SER A 49 1.10 -3.01 12.66
N ALA A 50 2.25 -3.08 11.99
CA ALA A 50 3.54 -2.69 12.54
C ALA A 50 3.76 -1.16 12.58
N LEU A 51 2.92 -0.39 11.87
CA LEU A 51 2.95 1.07 11.88
C LEU A 51 1.73 1.60 12.65
N ASP A 52 1.98 2.51 13.59
CA ASP A 52 0.94 3.19 14.36
C ASP A 52 0.60 4.59 13.79
N TYR A 53 1.29 5.01 12.73
CA TYR A 53 1.17 6.36 12.18
C TYR A 53 0.72 6.36 10.73
N PHE A 54 -0.48 6.89 10.50
CA PHE A 54 -1.12 6.94 9.18
C PHE A 54 -1.66 8.36 8.90
N PRO A 55 -0.90 9.22 8.21
CA PRO A 55 -1.33 10.58 7.92
C PRO A 55 -2.41 10.60 6.83
N TRP A 56 -3.30 11.57 6.93
CA TRP A 56 -4.27 11.89 5.88
C TRP A 56 -3.73 12.98 4.97
N TYR A 57 -3.86 12.79 3.66
CA TYR A 57 -3.53 13.79 2.65
C TYR A 57 -4.76 14.22 1.88
N LYS A 58 -4.84 15.50 1.54
CA LYS A 58 -5.89 16.04 0.68
C LYS A 58 -5.30 16.38 -0.68
N GLN A 59 -5.91 15.86 -1.75
CA GLN A 59 -5.60 16.25 -3.11
C GLN A 59 -6.81 16.93 -3.74
N GLU A 60 -6.63 18.19 -4.13
CA GLU A 60 -7.61 18.91 -4.95
C GLU A 60 -7.36 18.63 -6.42
N ALA A 61 -8.40 18.73 -7.25
CA ALA A 61 -8.29 18.49 -8.68
C ALA A 61 -7.15 19.33 -9.31
N GLY A 62 -6.23 18.67 -10.01
CA GLY A 62 -5.08 19.31 -10.66
C GLY A 62 -3.95 19.75 -9.73
N LYS A 63 -4.03 19.49 -8.42
CA LYS A 63 -2.96 19.82 -7.45
C LYS A 63 -2.25 18.56 -6.95
N GLY A 64 -1.07 18.74 -6.37
CA GLY A 64 -0.38 17.68 -5.63
C GLY A 64 -1.05 17.37 -4.29
N PRO A 65 -0.77 16.21 -3.69
CA PRO A 65 -1.22 15.89 -2.33
C PRO A 65 -0.60 16.88 -1.34
N ARG A 66 -1.41 17.33 -0.38
CA ARG A 66 -1.01 18.17 0.75
C ARG A 66 -1.31 17.48 2.06
#